data_AF-A0A1I0TPA1-F1
#
_entry.id   AF-A0A1I0TPA1-F1
#
_cell.length_a   1.000
_cell.length_b   1.000
_cell.length_c   1.000
_cell.angle_alpha   90.00
_cell.angle_beta   90.00
_cell.angle_gamma   90.00
#
_symmetry.space_group_name_H-M   'P 1'
#
loop_
_entity.id
_entity.type
_entity.pdbx_description
1 polymer ?
#
loop_
_entity_poly.entity_id
_entity_poly.type
_entity_poly.pdbx_seq_one_letter_code
_entity_poly.pdbx_strand_id
1 'polypeptide(L)'
;MRAHPEGAAVYHLRTSTFHDTPVDRAVVATMRLSQGSNAVAQQTLARIRQSWLDVLNEQIADPAVAEAVLLMGDGLYFAAASTGPYGRPPDNIDALVEVAQRLVDARF
;
A
#
# COMPACT_ATOMS: atom_id res chain seq x y z
N MET A 1 -5.96 0.22 -9.98
CA MET A 1 -4.57 0.72 -9.98
C MET A 1 -4.04 0.99 -11.39
N ARG A 2 -3.65 -0.03 -12.18
CA ARG A 2 -2.93 0.15 -13.47
C ARG A 2 -3.55 1.13 -14.48
N ALA A 3 -4.88 1.12 -14.64
CA ALA A 3 -5.57 1.99 -15.59
C ALA A 3 -6.29 3.18 -14.93
N HIS A 4 -5.94 3.52 -13.69
CA HIS A 4 -6.65 4.58 -12.98
C HIS A 4 -6.25 5.97 -13.53
N PRO A 5 -7.20 6.89 -13.77
CA PRO A 5 -6.91 8.20 -14.36
C PRO A 5 -5.93 9.07 -13.55
N GLU A 6 -5.95 8.95 -12.22
CA GLU A 6 -5.04 9.67 -11.32
C GLU A 6 -3.66 8.99 -11.18
N GLY A 7 -3.42 7.88 -11.89
CA GLY A 7 -2.17 7.11 -11.80
C GLY A 7 -2.12 6.10 -10.66
N ALA A 8 -1.11 5.22 -10.71
CA ALA A 8 -0.95 4.10 -9.79
C ALA A 8 -0.61 4.55 -8.36
N ALA A 9 0.25 5.57 -8.20
CA ALA A 9 0.67 6.08 -6.90
C ALA A 9 -0.52 6.64 -6.10
N VAL A 10 -1.30 7.55 -6.72
CA VAL A 10 -2.49 8.15 -6.09
C VAL A 10 -3.51 7.08 -5.74
N TYR A 11 -3.79 6.17 -6.68
CA TYR A 11 -4.73 5.09 -6.45
C TYR A 11 -4.30 4.18 -5.29
N HIS A 12 -3.02 3.79 -5.24
CA HIS A 12 -2.48 2.93 -4.18
C HIS A 12 -2.74 3.56 -2.81
N LEU A 13 -2.29 4.79 -2.59
CA LEU A 13 -2.42 5.47 -1.31
C LEU A 13 -3.87 5.70 -0.89
N ARG A 14 -4.74 6.13 -1.82
CA ARG A 14 -6.16 6.38 -1.52
C ARG A 14 -6.94 5.11 -1.20
N THR A 15 -6.50 3.96 -1.73
CA THR A 15 -7.16 2.67 -1.51
C THR A 15 -6.50 1.82 -0.43
N SER A 16 -5.33 2.22 0.09
CA SER A 16 -4.68 1.66 1.28
C SER A 16 -5.44 1.99 2.57
N THR A 17 -6.66 1.49 2.67
CA THR A 17 -7.62 1.71 3.76
C THR A 17 -8.20 0.36 4.20
N PHE A 18 -8.78 0.30 5.40
CA PHE A 18 -9.38 -0.92 5.94
C PHE A 18 -10.90 -0.75 6.04
N HIS A 19 -11.65 -1.64 5.40
CA HIS A 19 -13.13 -1.56 5.35
C HIS A 19 -13.82 -2.75 6.05
N ASP A 20 -13.06 -3.56 6.80
CA ASP A 20 -13.53 -4.80 7.43
C ASP A 20 -14.23 -5.75 6.43
N THR A 21 -13.74 -5.80 5.19
CA THR A 21 -14.20 -6.79 4.21
C THR A 21 -13.59 -8.16 4.53
N PRO A 22 -14.16 -9.28 4.02
CA PRO A 22 -13.54 -10.60 4.16
C PRO A 22 -12.09 -10.65 3.64
N VAL A 23 -11.80 -9.90 2.57
CA VAL A 23 -10.44 -9.78 2.02
C VAL A 23 -9.54 -9.04 3.00
N ASP A 24 -9.99 -7.92 3.58
CA ASP A 24 -9.18 -7.16 4.52
C ASP A 24 -8.78 -7.99 5.74
N ARG A 25 -9.76 -8.73 6.31
CA ARG A 25 -9.50 -9.66 7.42
C ARG A 25 -8.54 -10.77 7.03
N ALA A 26 -8.65 -11.32 5.81
CA ALA A 26 -7.73 -12.34 5.32
C ALA A 26 -6.30 -11.80 5.17
N VAL A 27 -6.12 -10.57 4.68
CA VAL A 27 -4.82 -9.90 4.58
C VAL A 27 -4.22 -9.69 5.98
N VAL A 28 -5.00 -9.17 6.94
CA VAL A 28 -4.53 -8.98 8.33
C VAL A 28 -4.15 -10.31 8.99
N ALA A 29 -4.98 -11.35 8.83
CA ALA A 29 -4.68 -12.68 9.36
C ALA A 29 -3.39 -13.26 8.74
N THR A 30 -3.22 -13.12 7.43
CA THR A 30 -2.00 -13.57 6.73
C THR A 30 -0.78 -12.80 7.21
N MET A 31 -0.89 -11.49 7.42
CA MET A 31 0.19 -10.67 8.00
C MET A 31 0.59 -11.17 9.38
N ARG A 32 -0.37 -11.39 10.27
CA ARG A 32 -0.10 -11.93 11.62
C ARG A 32 0.57 -13.29 11.57
N LEU A 33 0.13 -14.18 10.68
CA LEU A 33 0.76 -15.49 10.46
C LEU A 33 2.21 -15.35 9.98
N SER A 34 2.49 -14.38 9.10
CA SER A 34 3.82 -14.16 8.55
C SER A 34 4.84 -13.60 9.54
N GLN A 35 4.39 -12.92 10.60
CA GLN A 35 5.24 -12.45 11.70
C GLN A 35 5.76 -13.62 12.55
N GLY A 36 5.05 -14.75 12.55
CA GLY A 36 5.58 -16.03 13.02
C GLY A 36 6.38 -16.76 11.94
N SER A 37 6.70 -18.03 12.18
CA SER A 37 7.49 -18.85 11.24
C SER A 37 6.66 -19.49 10.11
N ASN A 38 5.54 -18.87 9.69
CA ASN A 38 4.71 -19.41 8.61
C ASN A 38 5.24 -18.98 7.23
N ALA A 39 6.04 -19.84 6.62
CA ALA A 39 6.65 -19.59 5.31
C ALA A 39 5.63 -19.34 4.18
N VAL A 40 4.47 -20.02 4.21
CA VAL A 40 3.43 -19.84 3.19
C VAL A 40 2.81 -18.44 3.28
N ALA A 41 2.57 -17.96 4.50
CA ALA A 41 2.07 -16.60 4.72
C ALA A 41 3.08 -15.54 4.27
N GLN A 42 4.37 -15.73 4.61
CA GLN A 42 5.46 -14.84 4.19
C GLN A 42 5.56 -14.77 2.65
N GLN A 43 5.58 -15.91 1.96
CA GLN A 43 5.63 -15.97 0.50
C GLN A 43 4.38 -15.36 -0.16
N THR A 44 3.21 -15.53 0.46
CA THR A 44 1.97 -14.97 -0.07
C THR A 44 1.97 -13.45 0.01
N LEU A 45 2.38 -12.87 1.13
CA LEU A 45 2.49 -11.41 1.26
C LEU A 45 3.58 -10.82 0.38
N ALA A 46 4.71 -11.53 0.20
CA ALA A 46 5.74 -11.13 -0.74
C ALA A 46 5.19 -11.05 -2.17
N ARG A 47 4.42 -12.06 -2.61
CA ARG A 47 3.77 -12.05 -3.94
C ARG A 47 2.75 -10.94 -4.09
N ILE A 48 1.92 -10.67 -3.07
CA ILE A 48 0.94 -9.59 -3.10
C ILE A 48 1.66 -8.23 -3.25
N ARG A 49 2.66 -7.97 -2.39
CA ARG A 49 3.45 -6.72 -2.45
C ARG A 49 4.18 -6.57 -3.78
N GLN A 50 4.79 -7.64 -4.29
CA GLN A 50 5.45 -7.62 -5.60
C GLN A 50 4.45 -7.26 -6.71
N SER A 51 3.23 -7.82 -6.69
CA SER A 51 2.23 -7.51 -7.72
C SER A 51 1.81 -6.04 -7.73
N TRP A 52 1.81 -5.37 -6.58
CA TRP A 52 1.56 -3.92 -6.49
C TRP A 52 2.78 -3.12 -6.94
N LEU A 53 3.98 -3.53 -6.52
CA LEU A 53 5.22 -2.91 -6.91
C LEU A 53 5.43 -2.96 -8.44
N ASP A 54 5.12 -4.07 -9.08
CA ASP A 54 5.21 -4.23 -10.54
C ASP A 54 4.35 -3.18 -11.26
N VAL A 55 3.11 -2.96 -10.80
CA VAL A 55 2.21 -1.93 -11.35
C VAL A 55 2.73 -0.52 -11.08
N LEU A 56 3.34 -0.27 -9.92
CA LEU A 56 3.94 1.04 -9.60
C LEU A 56 5.14 1.32 -10.51
N ASN A 57 6.02 0.34 -10.73
CA ASN A 57 7.19 0.44 -11.60
C ASN A 57 6.84 0.65 -13.08
N GLU A 58 5.63 0.29 -13.51
CA GLU A 58 5.17 0.62 -14.87
C GLU A 58 4.97 2.12 -15.09
N GLN A 59 4.76 2.89 -14.01
CA GLN A 59 4.42 4.31 -14.07
C GLN A 59 5.42 5.23 -13.36
N ILE A 60 6.25 4.67 -12.47
CA ILE A 60 7.25 5.39 -11.68
C ILE A 60 8.63 4.93 -12.15
N ALA A 61 9.42 5.85 -12.72
CA ALA A 61 10.69 5.53 -13.34
C ALA A 61 11.80 5.16 -12.34
N ASP A 62 11.82 5.80 -11.17
CA ASP A 62 12.78 5.51 -10.11
C ASP A 62 12.26 4.36 -9.20
N PRO A 63 12.92 3.19 -9.17
CA PRO A 63 12.50 2.07 -8.35
C PRO A 63 12.45 2.39 -6.84
N ALA A 64 13.34 3.28 -6.36
CA ALA A 64 13.35 3.68 -4.95
C ALA A 64 12.11 4.52 -4.61
N VAL A 65 11.66 5.36 -5.55
CA VAL A 65 10.40 6.10 -5.40
C VAL A 65 9.21 5.15 -5.42
N ALA A 66 9.20 4.16 -6.31
CA ALA A 66 8.13 3.16 -6.36
C ALA A 66 8.03 2.35 -5.06
N GLU A 67 9.18 1.94 -4.51
CA GLU A 67 9.25 1.25 -3.22
C GLU A 67 8.78 2.16 -2.07
N ALA A 68 9.16 3.43 -2.06
CA ALA A 68 8.69 4.39 -1.06
C ALA A 68 7.15 4.55 -1.10
N VAL A 69 6.55 4.65 -2.29
CA VAL A 69 5.09 4.71 -2.47
C VAL A 69 4.41 3.43 -1.99
N LEU A 70 4.98 2.26 -2.29
CA LEU A 70 4.47 0.98 -1.78
C LEU A 70 4.44 0.97 -0.25
N LEU A 71 5.56 1.34 0.40
CA LEU A 71 5.72 1.33 1.85
C LEU A 71 4.81 2.34 2.55
N MET A 72 4.57 3.50 1.94
CA MET A 72 3.57 4.45 2.44
C MET A 72 2.17 3.82 2.46
N GLY A 73 1.75 3.15 1.39
CA GLY A 73 0.46 2.45 1.35
C GLY A 73 0.36 1.30 2.35
N ASP A 74 1.42 0.50 2.50
CA ASP A 74 1.46 -0.53 3.55
C ASP A 74 1.24 0.09 4.93
N GLY A 75 1.97 1.17 5.26
CA GLY A 75 1.82 1.89 6.53
C GLY A 75 0.40 2.43 6.76
N LEU A 76 -0.22 3.01 5.74
CA LEU A 76 -1.61 3.50 5.78
C LEU A 76 -2.59 2.35 6.07
N TYR A 77 -2.46 1.25 5.35
CA TYR A 77 -3.32 0.07 5.53
C TYR A 77 -3.17 -0.53 6.93
N PHE A 78 -1.94 -0.65 7.45
CA PHE A 78 -1.71 -1.18 8.80
C PHE A 78 -2.23 -0.27 9.90
N ALA A 79 -2.08 1.04 9.76
CA ALA A 79 -2.64 1.99 10.73
C ALA A 79 -4.16 1.85 10.81
N ALA A 80 -4.84 1.75 9.65
CA ALA A 80 -6.29 1.54 9.58
C ALA A 80 -6.69 0.16 10.14
N ALA A 81 -5.98 -0.91 9.78
CA ALA A 81 -6.28 -2.26 10.24
C ALA A 81 -6.06 -2.45 11.75
N SER A 82 -5.11 -1.73 12.35
CA SER A 82 -4.81 -1.81 13.79
C SER A 82 -5.89 -1.17 14.66
N THR A 83 -6.64 -0.23 14.09
CA THR A 83 -7.73 0.50 14.76
C THR A 83 -9.11 -0.08 14.38
N GLY A 84 -9.18 -0.94 13.36
CA GLY A 84 -10.39 -1.65 12.94
C GLY A 84 -11.41 -0.71 12.29
N PRO A 85 -12.73 -1.01 12.33
CA PRO A 85 -13.77 -0.16 11.73
C PRO A 85 -13.90 1.22 12.39
N TYR A 86 -13.22 1.44 13.52
CA TYR A 86 -13.12 2.74 14.19
C TYR A 86 -11.84 3.49 13.84
N GLY A 87 -11.03 2.93 12.95
CA GLY A 87 -9.82 3.54 12.43
C GLY A 87 -10.14 4.77 11.61
N ARG A 88 -9.78 5.92 12.16
CA ARG A 88 -9.82 7.17 11.41
C ARG A 88 -8.70 7.12 10.36
N PRO A 89 -8.98 7.32 9.05
CA PRO A 89 -7.92 7.56 8.09
C PRO A 89 -7.07 8.74 8.55
N PRO A 90 -5.76 8.78 8.23
CA PRO A 90 -4.94 9.92 8.62
C PRO A 90 -5.55 11.21 8.11
N ASP A 91 -5.60 12.22 8.98
CA ASP A 91 -6.21 13.53 8.69
C ASP A 91 -5.63 14.22 7.45
N ASN A 92 -4.42 13.80 7.04
CA ASN A 92 -3.63 14.41 6.00
C ASN A 92 -3.39 13.46 4.81
N ILE A 93 -4.34 12.56 4.49
CA ILE A 93 -4.18 11.64 3.34
C ILE A 93 -3.91 12.39 2.03
N ASP A 94 -4.59 13.51 1.78
CA ASP A 94 -4.34 14.32 0.58
C ASP A 94 -2.93 14.91 0.58
N ALA A 95 -2.42 15.37 1.72
CA ALA A 95 -1.04 15.84 1.83
C ALA A 95 -0.02 14.72 1.61
N LEU A 96 -0.31 13.48 2.03
CA LEU A 96 0.54 12.32 1.73
C LEU A 96 0.53 11.96 0.24
N VAL A 97 -0.63 12.07 -0.41
CA VAL A 97 -0.74 11.93 -1.87
C VAL A 97 0.10 13.01 -2.57
N GLU A 98 0.05 14.26 -2.11
CA GLU A 98 0.89 15.34 -2.63
C GLU A 98 2.39 15.11 -2.41
N VAL A 99 2.79 14.52 -1.26
CA VAL A 99 4.18 14.11 -1.02
C VAL A 99 4.61 13.04 -2.03
N ALA A 100 3.79 12.00 -2.22
CA ALA A 100 4.09 10.95 -3.18
C ALA A 100 4.18 11.49 -4.61
N GLN A 101 3.29 12.39 -5.01
CA GLN A 101 3.33 13.01 -6.33
C GLN A 101 4.62 13.82 -6.53
N ARG A 102 5.05 14.59 -5.52
CA ARG A 102 6.33 15.30 -5.58
C ARG A 102 7.53 14.37 -5.73
N LEU A 103 7.51 13.19 -5.11
CA LEU A 103 8.56 12.19 -5.27
C LEU A 103 8.56 11.60 -6.68
N VAL A 104 7.38 11.33 -7.24
CA VAL A 104 7.22 10.81 -8.61
C VAL A 104 7.68 11.82 -9.66
N ASP A 105 7.40 13.11 -9.43
CA ASP A 105 7.75 14.19 -10.36
C ASP A 105 9.21 14.67 -10.19
N ALA A 106 9.86 14.33 -9.07
CA ALA A 106 11.24 14.69 -8.81
C ALA A 106 12.17 14.02 -9.84
N ARG A 107 13.08 14.83 -10.40
CA ARG A 107 14.15 14.34 -11.26
C ARG A 107 15.42 14.26 -10.43
N PHE A 108 15.78 13.05 -10.01
CA PHE A 108 17.04 12.74 -9.33
C PHE A 108 18.17 12.48 -10.34
#